data_AF-A0A837HXH3-F1
#
_entry.id   AF-A0A837HXH3-F1
#
_cell.length_a   1.000
_cell.length_b   1.000
_cell.length_c   1.000
_cell.angle_alpha   90.00
_cell.angle_beta   90.00
_cell.angle_gamma   90.00
#
_symmetry.space_group_name_H-M   'P 1'
#
loop_
_entity.id
_entity.type
_entity.pdbx_description
1 polymer ?
#
loop_
_entity_poly.entity_id
_entity_poly.type
_entity_poly.pdbx_seq_one_letter_code
_entity_poly.pdbx_strand_id
1 'polypeptide(L)'
;MDVFSHGLYGGAGFYGNSKKSFWKAFAFGVAPDVLAFFLPFTILLVQFGLGKIDFTVFEPPVRDTSPSYVHTLYNFTHSIFIFAAAFIVVWFIRKKPMLEMLAWGLHILLDIPTHNNTFFPTPFLFPFSSYTFDGVLWASQPFFTINWIVLILLYSYLIHRYRSKKR
;
A
#
# COMPACT_ATOMS: atom_id res chain seq x y z
N MET A 1 -4.39 -4.32 0.37
CA MET A 1 -4.38 -4.65 1.83
C MET A 1 -4.68 -3.38 2.62
N ASP A 2 -4.55 -3.33 3.96
CA ASP A 2 -4.64 -2.04 4.65
C ASP A 2 -3.35 -1.22 4.49
N VAL A 3 -3.51 0.11 4.53
CA VAL A 3 -2.45 1.10 4.28
C VAL A 3 -1.21 0.85 5.14
N PHE A 4 -1.37 0.55 6.43
CA PHE A 4 -0.24 0.37 7.34
C PHE A 4 0.51 -0.92 7.04
N SER A 5 -0.21 -1.98 6.68
CA SER A 5 0.40 -3.25 6.28
C SER A 5 1.34 -3.08 5.09
N HIS A 6 0.99 -2.28 4.09
CA HIS A 6 1.88 -1.98 2.96
C HIS A 6 3.18 -1.30 3.40
N GLY A 7 3.09 -0.32 4.29
CA GLY A 7 4.26 0.31 4.88
C GLY A 7 5.13 -0.67 5.65
N LEU A 8 4.52 -1.55 6.45
CA LEU A 8 5.23 -2.54 7.27
C LEU A 8 5.92 -3.59 6.38
N TYR A 9 5.25 -4.14 5.37
CA TYR A 9 5.89 -5.06 4.43
C TYR A 9 7.05 -4.41 3.67
N GLY A 10 6.89 -3.16 3.22
CA GLY A 10 7.97 -2.40 2.58
C GLY A 10 9.15 -2.14 3.52
N GLY A 11 8.87 -1.70 4.75
CA GLY A 11 9.88 -1.41 5.77
C GLY A 11 10.65 -2.66 6.22
N ALA A 12 9.99 -3.82 6.30
CA ALA A 12 10.58 -5.08 6.73
C ALA A 12 11.86 -5.44 5.97
N GLY A 13 11.92 -5.17 4.66
CA GLY A 13 13.11 -5.43 3.83
C GLY A 13 14.36 -4.63 4.23
N PHE A 14 14.19 -3.53 4.98
CA PHE A 14 15.28 -2.65 5.42
C PHE A 14 15.47 -2.66 6.94
N TYR A 15 14.71 -3.49 7.66
CA TYR A 15 14.79 -3.57 9.11
C TYR A 15 16.19 -4.01 9.57
N GLY A 16 16.73 -3.33 10.59
CA GLY A 16 18.04 -3.63 11.16
C GLY A 16 19.25 -3.13 10.35
N ASN A 17 19.08 -2.75 9.08
CA ASN A 17 20.14 -2.21 8.24
C ASN A 17 20.27 -0.68 8.40
N SER A 18 19.17 0.05 8.17
CA SER A 18 19.15 1.51 8.23
C SER A 18 17.77 2.01 8.63
N LYS A 19 17.67 2.72 9.76
CA LYS A 19 16.42 3.35 10.21
C LYS A 19 15.86 4.32 9.16
N LYS A 20 16.74 5.04 8.46
CA LYS A 20 16.32 5.96 7.39
C LYS A 20 15.72 5.21 6.20
N SER A 21 16.33 4.10 5.78
CA SER A 21 15.83 3.30 4.66
C SER A 21 14.55 2.55 5.02
N PHE A 22 14.42 2.08 6.26
CA PHE A 22 13.16 1.54 6.79
C PHE A 22 12.00 2.51 6.60
N TRP A 23 12.14 3.74 7.12
CA TRP A 23 11.05 4.72 7.04
C TRP A 23 10.79 5.22 5.62
N LYS A 24 11.80 5.28 4.76
CA LYS A 24 11.60 5.57 3.33
C LYS A 24 10.81 4.46 2.63
N ALA A 25 11.19 3.20 2.85
CA ALA A 25 10.48 2.07 2.25
C ALA A 25 9.05 1.96 2.80
N PHE A 26 8.85 2.22 4.10
CA PHE A 26 7.53 2.34 4.69
C PHE A 26 6.70 3.43 3.98
N ALA A 27 7.28 4.62 3.78
CA ALA A 27 6.59 5.70 3.09
C ALA A 27 6.26 5.35 1.62
N PHE A 28 7.18 4.70 0.89
CA PHE A 28 6.91 4.23 -0.48
C PHE A 28 5.86 3.13 -0.55
N GLY A 29 5.78 2.26 0.46
CA GLY A 29 4.73 1.26 0.57
C GLY A 29 3.37 1.89 0.84
N VAL A 30 3.28 2.91 1.70
CA VAL A 30 2.02 3.60 2.03
C VAL A 30 1.56 4.58 0.94
N ALA A 31 2.49 5.11 0.15
CA ALA A 31 2.23 6.21 -0.77
C ALA A 31 1.10 5.96 -1.78
N PRO A 32 0.95 4.78 -2.42
CA PRO A 32 -0.08 4.57 -3.42
C PRO A 32 -1.50 4.79 -2.90
N ASP A 33 -1.80 4.24 -1.72
CA ASP A 33 -3.08 4.38 -1.05
C ASP A 33 -3.29 5.80 -0.56
N VAL A 34 -2.29 6.40 0.09
CA VAL A 34 -2.42 7.77 0.58
C VAL A 34 -2.65 8.73 -0.58
N LEU A 35 -1.91 8.61 -1.68
CA LEU A 35 -2.11 9.50 -2.82
C LEU A 35 -3.52 9.36 -3.41
N ALA A 36 -4.08 8.15 -3.50
CA ALA A 36 -5.42 7.95 -4.03
C ALA A 36 -6.54 8.35 -3.05
N PHE A 37 -6.37 8.08 -1.76
CA PHE A 37 -7.42 8.15 -0.74
C PHE A 37 -7.19 9.21 0.36
N PHE A 38 -6.18 10.07 0.25
CA PHE A 38 -5.92 11.13 1.23
C PHE A 38 -7.13 12.05 1.42
N LEU A 39 -7.69 12.58 0.33
CA LEU A 39 -8.79 13.54 0.43
C LEU A 39 -10.08 12.90 0.99
N PRO A 40 -10.55 11.72 0.54
CA PRO A 40 -11.67 11.02 1.16
C PRO A 40 -11.43 10.76 2.66
N PHE A 41 -10.21 10.34 3.03
CA PHE A 41 -9.84 10.10 4.41
C PHE A 41 -9.88 11.37 5.28
N THR A 42 -9.41 12.52 4.77
CA THR A 42 -9.48 13.78 5.51
C THR A 42 -10.92 14.28 5.70
N ILE A 43 -11.78 14.13 4.69
CA ILE A 43 -13.20 14.49 4.79
C ILE A 43 -13.89 13.64 5.87
N LEU A 44 -13.60 12.34 5.90
CA LEU A 44 -14.07 11.43 6.94
C LEU A 44 -13.64 11.89 8.35
N LEU A 45 -12.36 12.20 8.55
CA LEU A 45 -11.87 12.64 9.86
C LEU A 45 -12.57 13.92 10.35
N VAL A 46 -12.87 14.85 9.43
CA VAL A 46 -13.64 16.05 9.75
C VAL A 46 -15.08 15.70 10.13
N GLN A 47 -15.75 14.83 9.39
CA GLN A 47 -17.12 14.38 9.71
C GLN A 47 -17.18 13.68 11.08
N PHE A 48 -16.18 12.84 11.37
CA PHE A 48 -16.02 12.20 12.67
C PHE A 48 -15.87 13.23 13.80
N GLY A 49 -14.99 14.22 13.63
CA GLY A 49 -14.80 15.30 14.60
C GLY A 49 -16.04 16.17 14.83
N LEU A 50 -16.94 16.23 13.84
CA LEU A 50 -18.22 16.94 13.92
C LEU A 50 -19.37 16.09 14.49
N GLY A 51 -19.11 14.86 14.93
CA GLY A 51 -20.13 13.96 15.49
C GLY A 51 -21.16 13.46 14.48
N LYS A 52 -20.93 13.67 13.18
CA LYS A 52 -21.77 13.17 12.09
C LYS A 52 -21.21 11.82 11.63
N ILE A 53 -21.45 10.77 12.42
CA ILE A 53 -20.95 9.45 12.06
C ILE A 53 -21.88 8.82 11.03
N ASP A 54 -21.35 8.63 9.82
CA ASP A 54 -21.82 7.60 8.91
C ASP A 54 -20.89 6.39 9.06
N PHE A 55 -21.40 5.28 9.61
CA PHE A 55 -20.58 4.08 9.85
C PHE A 55 -20.30 3.29 8.56
N THR A 56 -20.97 3.61 7.46
CA THR A 56 -20.66 3.05 6.13
C THR A 56 -19.24 3.40 5.66
N VAL A 57 -18.57 4.34 6.32
CA VAL A 57 -17.21 4.77 5.96
C VAL A 57 -16.11 3.85 6.49
N PHE A 58 -16.41 2.94 7.43
CA PHE A 58 -15.47 1.87 7.81
C PHE A 58 -15.49 0.69 6.85
N GLU A 59 -16.45 0.67 5.92
CA GLU A 59 -16.44 -0.30 4.83
C GLU A 59 -15.35 0.08 3.82
N PRO A 60 -14.73 -0.91 3.16
CA PRO A 60 -13.77 -0.64 2.11
C PRO A 60 -14.43 0.24 1.04
N PRO A 61 -13.70 1.21 0.46
CA PRO A 61 -14.30 2.14 -0.47
C PRO A 61 -14.85 1.36 -1.67
N VAL A 62 -16.16 1.48 -1.90
CA VAL A 62 -16.80 0.88 -3.07
C VAL A 62 -16.35 1.67 -4.30
N ARG A 63 -15.91 0.95 -5.32
CA ARG A 63 -15.38 1.55 -6.54
C ARG A 63 -16.40 2.52 -7.16
N ASP A 64 -17.64 2.08 -7.34
CA ASP A 64 -18.62 2.80 -8.16
C ASP A 64 -19.17 4.08 -7.50
N THR A 65 -19.01 4.26 -6.19
CA THR A 65 -19.45 5.45 -5.45
C THR A 65 -18.32 6.45 -5.21
N SER A 66 -17.09 6.11 -5.61
CA SER A 66 -15.92 6.95 -5.36
C SER A 66 -15.78 8.09 -6.36
N PRO A 67 -15.25 9.27 -5.96
CA PRO A 67 -15.03 10.37 -6.88
C PRO A 67 -14.08 10.03 -8.03
N SER A 68 -14.29 10.63 -9.20
CA SER A 68 -13.49 10.37 -10.42
C SER A 68 -11.98 10.59 -10.26
N TYR A 69 -11.56 11.54 -9.42
CA TYR A 69 -10.14 11.77 -9.16
C TYR A 69 -9.49 10.57 -8.43
N VAL A 70 -10.23 9.86 -7.58
CA VAL A 70 -9.73 8.67 -6.87
C VAL A 70 -9.39 7.60 -7.89
N HIS A 71 -10.26 7.34 -8.87
CA HIS A 71 -9.98 6.39 -9.95
C HIS A 71 -8.75 6.78 -10.77
N THR A 72 -8.61 8.06 -11.08
CA THR A 72 -7.45 8.55 -11.85
C THR A 72 -6.17 8.32 -11.06
N LEU A 73 -6.11 8.76 -9.81
CA LEU A 73 -4.94 8.58 -8.96
C LEU A 73 -4.65 7.10 -8.72
N TYR A 74 -5.68 6.29 -8.44
CA TYR A 74 -5.56 4.86 -8.25
C TYR A 74 -4.94 4.16 -9.46
N ASN A 75 -5.37 4.50 -10.68
CA ASN A 75 -4.77 3.98 -11.91
C ASN A 75 -3.28 4.29 -12.03
N PHE A 76 -2.87 5.52 -11.71
CA PHE A 76 -1.46 5.92 -11.75
C PHE A 76 -0.65 5.30 -10.62
N THR A 77 -1.21 5.19 -9.42
CA THR A 77 -0.47 4.72 -8.24
C THR A 77 -0.41 3.20 -8.15
N HIS A 78 -1.34 2.47 -8.79
CA HIS A 78 -1.41 1.00 -8.71
C HIS A 78 -1.00 0.28 -10.01
N SER A 79 -0.21 0.95 -10.86
CA SER A 79 0.32 0.40 -12.10
C SER A 79 1.78 0.00 -11.98
N ILE A 80 2.13 -1.23 -12.41
CA ILE A 80 3.53 -1.67 -12.45
C ILE A 80 4.35 -0.88 -13.47
N PHE A 81 3.71 -0.42 -14.56
CA PHE A 81 4.37 0.36 -15.60
C PHE A 81 4.67 1.77 -15.14
N ILE A 82 3.72 2.42 -14.43
CA ILE A 82 3.94 3.74 -13.85
C ILE A 82 4.99 3.67 -12.74
N PHE A 83 4.92 2.66 -11.88
CA PHE A 83 5.97 2.39 -10.89
C PHE A 83 7.34 2.22 -11.55
N ALA A 84 7.45 1.36 -12.56
CA ALA A 84 8.71 1.10 -13.24
C ALA A 84 9.28 2.37 -13.89
N ALA A 85 8.43 3.16 -14.56
CA ALA A 85 8.83 4.43 -15.15
C ALA A 85 9.36 5.41 -14.08
N ALA A 86 8.63 5.58 -12.97
CA ALA A 86 9.05 6.45 -11.87
C ALA A 86 10.35 5.96 -11.21
N PHE A 87 10.50 4.66 -11.00
CA PHE A 87 11.72 4.05 -10.47
C PHE A 87 12.92 4.32 -11.38
N ILE A 88 12.76 4.11 -12.68
CA ILE A 88 13.80 4.35 -13.69
C ILE A 88 14.18 5.83 -13.74
N VAL A 89 13.22 6.75 -13.73
CA VAL A 89 13.48 8.20 -13.70
C VAL A 89 14.28 8.60 -12.46
N VAL A 90 13.87 8.14 -11.28
CA VAL A 90 14.60 8.42 -10.03
C VAL A 90 16.00 7.83 -10.06
N TRP A 91 16.17 6.61 -10.60
CA TRP A 91 17.49 6.01 -10.79
C TRP A 91 18.36 6.88 -11.71
N PHE A 92 17.85 7.29 -12.88
CA PHE A 92 18.61 8.12 -13.82
C PHE A 92 19.05 9.46 -13.24
N ILE A 93 18.18 10.13 -12.46
CA ILE A 93 18.49 11.40 -11.80
C ILE A 93 19.54 11.18 -10.71
N ARG A 94 19.38 10.14 -9.89
CA ARG A 94 20.28 9.87 -8.76
C ARG A 94 21.58 9.19 -9.15
N LYS A 95 21.69 8.69 -10.38
CA LYS A 95 22.78 7.82 -10.88
C LYS A 95 22.98 6.54 -10.07
N LYS A 96 22.01 6.19 -9.22
CA LYS A 96 21.99 4.97 -8.40
C LYS A 96 20.55 4.56 -8.09
N PRO A 97 20.25 3.25 -8.03
CA PRO A 97 18.90 2.80 -7.72
C PRO A 97 18.54 3.15 -6.27
N MET A 98 17.32 3.64 -6.05
CA MET A 98 16.75 3.82 -4.72
C MET A 98 15.92 2.60 -4.36
N LEU A 99 16.56 1.58 -3.79
CA LEU A 99 15.91 0.30 -3.50
C LEU A 99 14.67 0.44 -2.58
N GLU A 100 14.59 1.49 -1.78
CA GLU A 100 13.42 1.76 -0.95
C GLU A 100 12.13 1.95 -1.77
N MET A 101 12.22 2.35 -3.04
CA MET A 101 11.07 2.44 -3.94
C MET A 101 10.48 1.07 -4.30
N LEU A 102 11.24 -0.02 -4.15
CA LEU A 102 10.72 -1.37 -4.39
C LEU A 102 9.54 -1.70 -3.47
N ALA A 103 9.38 -1.00 -2.35
CA ALA A 103 8.20 -1.09 -1.51
C ALA A 103 6.91 -0.67 -2.24
N TRP A 104 6.97 0.27 -3.18
CA TRP A 104 5.83 0.60 -4.05
C TRP A 104 5.54 -0.55 -5.03
N GLY A 105 6.56 -1.15 -5.63
CA GLY A 105 6.36 -2.37 -6.44
C GLY A 105 5.74 -3.51 -5.63
N LEU A 106 6.22 -3.73 -4.41
CA LEU A 106 5.66 -4.73 -3.48
C LEU A 106 4.22 -4.43 -3.09
N HIS A 107 3.87 -3.14 -2.88
CA HIS A 107 2.49 -2.71 -2.65
C HIS A 107 1.56 -3.24 -3.75
N ILE A 108 1.90 -2.95 -5.01
CA ILE A 108 1.11 -3.38 -6.17
C ILE A 108 0.99 -4.92 -6.21
N LEU A 109 2.08 -5.64 -5.97
CA LEU A 109 2.07 -7.11 -5.98
C LEU A 109 1.17 -7.71 -4.89
N LEU A 110 1.15 -7.10 -3.71
CA LEU A 110 0.27 -7.52 -2.61
C LEU A 110 -1.19 -7.19 -2.90
N ASP A 111 -1.46 -6.12 -3.64
CA ASP A 111 -2.83 -5.72 -3.97
C ASP A 111 -3.49 -6.59 -5.04
N ILE A 112 -2.73 -7.09 -6.03
CA ILE A 112 -3.27 -7.93 -7.10
C ILE A 112 -4.18 -9.06 -6.57
N PRO A 113 -3.75 -9.90 -5.60
CA PRO A 113 -4.62 -10.96 -5.07
C PRO A 113 -5.56 -10.51 -3.93
N THR A 114 -5.44 -9.28 -3.43
CA THR A 114 -6.17 -8.80 -2.23
C THR A 114 -7.22 -7.73 -2.50
N HIS A 115 -7.47 -7.45 -3.77
CA HIS A 115 -8.55 -6.61 -4.24
C HIS A 115 -9.46 -7.39 -5.18
N ASN A 116 -10.75 -7.10 -5.11
CA ASN A 116 -11.77 -7.72 -5.96
C ASN A 116 -12.43 -6.67 -6.85
N ASN A 117 -13.29 -7.11 -7.77
CA ASN A 117 -13.94 -6.22 -8.74
C ASN A 117 -14.82 -5.11 -8.10
N THR A 118 -15.32 -5.31 -6.88
CA THR A 118 -16.18 -4.35 -6.16
C THR A 118 -15.38 -3.28 -5.43
N PHE A 119 -14.23 -3.65 -4.86
CA PHE A 119 -13.45 -2.81 -3.95
C PHE A 119 -12.07 -2.49 -4.55
N PHE A 120 -12.10 -1.69 -5.63
CA PHE A 120 -10.91 -1.22 -6.36
C PHE A 120 -9.99 -2.36 -6.83
N PRO A 121 -10.34 -3.09 -7.90
CA PRO A 121 -9.46 -4.11 -8.45
C PRO A 121 -8.19 -3.42 -8.98
N THR A 122 -7.02 -3.99 -8.67
CA THR A 122 -5.72 -3.35 -8.92
C THR A 122 -5.45 -3.22 -10.43
N PRO A 123 -5.32 -2.00 -10.99
CA PRO A 123 -5.05 -1.76 -12.41
C PRO A 123 -3.56 -1.91 -12.74
N PHE A 124 -2.96 -3.05 -12.38
CA PHE A 124 -1.51 -3.26 -12.44
C PHE A 124 -0.93 -3.14 -13.85
N LEU A 125 -1.74 -3.32 -14.90
CA LEU A 125 -1.34 -3.20 -16.31
C LEU A 125 -1.67 -1.85 -16.96
N PHE A 126 -2.26 -0.89 -16.22
CA PHE A 126 -2.53 0.44 -16.76
C PHE A 126 -1.22 1.12 -17.24
N PRO A 127 -1.20 1.89 -18.34
CA PRO A 127 -2.33 2.25 -19.21
C PRO A 127 -2.54 1.28 -20.38
N PHE A 128 -1.78 0.19 -20.47
CA PHE A 128 -1.76 -0.67 -21.66
C PHE A 128 -2.89 -1.71 -21.67
N SER A 129 -3.43 -2.08 -20.50
CA SER A 129 -4.56 -2.99 -20.38
C SER A 129 -5.45 -2.61 -19.20
N SER A 130 -6.75 -2.84 -19.37
CA SER A 130 -7.75 -2.73 -18.31
C SER A 130 -7.98 -4.05 -17.56
N TYR A 131 -7.21 -5.09 -17.88
CA TYR A 131 -7.30 -6.37 -17.18
C TYR A 131 -6.88 -6.21 -15.72
N THR A 132 -7.71 -6.75 -14.83
CA THR A 132 -7.49 -6.83 -13.39
C THR A 132 -7.75 -8.25 -12.92
N PHE A 133 -7.13 -8.63 -11.80
CA PHE A 133 -7.39 -9.90 -11.16
C PHE A 133 -8.52 -9.74 -10.13
N ASP A 134 -9.47 -10.69 -10.09
CA ASP A 134 -10.53 -10.72 -9.09
C ASP A 134 -10.07 -11.52 -7.88
N GLY A 135 -9.49 -10.82 -6.91
CA GLY A 135 -8.90 -11.39 -5.70
C GLY A 135 -9.85 -11.51 -4.52
N VAL A 136 -9.27 -11.73 -3.35
CA VAL A 136 -10.00 -11.79 -2.08
C VAL A 136 -10.11 -10.38 -1.51
N LEU A 137 -11.27 -9.99 -0.99
CA LEU A 137 -11.41 -8.72 -0.28
C LEU A 137 -10.47 -8.67 0.94
N TRP A 138 -9.47 -7.78 0.91
CA TRP A 138 -8.51 -7.63 2.00
C TRP A 138 -9.15 -7.35 3.36
N ALA A 139 -10.27 -6.63 3.37
CA ALA A 139 -11.00 -6.26 4.58
C ALA A 139 -11.91 -7.36 5.12
N SER A 140 -11.98 -8.52 4.44
CA SER A 140 -12.66 -9.67 5.03
C SER A 140 -11.99 -10.05 6.35
N GLN A 141 -12.79 -10.30 7.39
CA GLN A 141 -12.30 -10.52 8.75
C GLN A 141 -11.17 -11.56 8.84
N PRO A 142 -11.24 -12.72 8.15
CA PRO A 142 -10.16 -13.70 8.21
C PRO A 142 -8.87 -13.19 7.56
N PHE A 143 -8.97 -12.55 6.40
CA PHE A 143 -7.79 -12.08 5.66
C PHE A 143 -7.07 -10.97 6.42
N PHE A 144 -7.82 -9.99 6.94
CA PHE A 144 -7.29 -8.91 7.76
C PHE A 144 -6.55 -9.47 8.98
N THR A 145 -7.16 -10.43 9.69
CA THR A 145 -6.59 -11.01 10.90
C THR A 145 -5.31 -11.81 10.59
N ILE A 146 -5.32 -12.64 9.54
CA ILE A 146 -4.16 -13.42 9.11
C ILE A 146 -3.01 -12.51 8.71
N ASN A 147 -3.28 -11.44 7.96
CA ASN A 147 -2.29 -10.44 7.57
C ASN A 147 -1.55 -9.86 8.79
N TRP A 148 -2.29 -9.40 9.81
CA TRP A 148 -1.69 -8.85 11.01
C TRP A 148 -0.90 -9.88 11.82
N ILE A 149 -1.37 -11.14 11.89
CA ILE A 149 -0.60 -12.24 12.50
C ILE A 149 0.73 -12.43 11.76
N VAL A 150 0.71 -12.47 10.43
CA VAL A 150 1.93 -12.60 9.60
C VAL A 150 2.89 -11.44 9.87
N LEU A 151 2.41 -10.20 9.92
CA LEU A 151 3.24 -9.04 10.22
C LEU A 151 3.85 -9.11 11.64
N ILE A 152 3.07 -9.49 12.64
CA ILE A 152 3.57 -9.65 14.02
C ILE A 152 4.68 -10.69 14.07
N LEU A 153 4.48 -11.85 13.44
CA LEU A 153 5.48 -12.92 13.39
C LEU A 153 6.74 -12.47 12.63
N LEU A 154 6.58 -11.81 11.49
CA LEU A 154 7.67 -11.27 10.68
C LEU A 154 8.53 -10.30 11.50
N TYR A 155 7.92 -9.31 12.15
CA TYR A 155 8.66 -8.34 12.94
C TYR A 155 9.27 -8.94 14.20
N SER A 156 8.61 -9.91 14.85
CA SER A 156 9.17 -10.65 15.97
C SER A 156 10.45 -11.39 15.56
N TYR A 157 10.43 -12.05 14.40
CA TYR A 157 11.60 -12.70 13.82
C TYR A 157 12.72 -11.70 13.50
N LEU A 158 12.40 -10.58 12.84
CA LEU A 158 13.37 -9.54 12.47
C LEU A 158 14.03 -8.91 13.71
N ILE A 159 13.25 -8.63 14.76
CA ILE A 159 13.74 -8.12 16.05
C ILE A 159 14.68 -9.14 16.70
N HIS A 160 14.28 -10.42 16.76
CA HIS A 160 15.10 -11.48 17.32
C HIS A 160 16.44 -11.57 16.58
N ARG A 161 16.41 -11.66 15.25
CA ARG A 161 17.62 -11.72 14.41
C ARG A 161 18.52 -10.50 14.59
N TYR A 162 17.95 -9.30 14.68
CA TYR A 162 18.71 -8.07 14.89
C TYR A 162 19.42 -8.05 16.25
N ARG A 163 18.75 -8.52 17.30
CA ARG A 163 19.34 -8.63 18.65
C ARG A 163 20.45 -9.67 18.71
N SER A 164 20.27 -10.83 18.07
CA SER A 164 21.27 -11.90 18.05
C SER A 164 22.56 -11.52 17.32
N LYS A 165 22.51 -10.62 16.32
CA LYS A 165 23.70 -10.08 15.65
C LYS A 165 24.49 -9.04 16.47
N LYS A 166 23.88 -8.48 17.52
CA LYS A 166 24.49 -7.46 18.38
C LYS A 166 25.12 -8.04 19.65
N ARG A 167 24.83 -9.30 19.95
CA ARG A 167 25.51 -10.09 21.00
C ARG A 167 26.73 -10.75 20.39
#